data_AF-A0A7C5CNM0-F1
#
_entry.id   AF-A0A7C5CNM0-F1
#
_cell.length_a   1.000
_cell.length_b   1.000
_cell.length_c   1.000
_cell.angle_alpha   90.00
_cell.angle_beta   90.00
_cell.angle_gamma   90.00
#
_symmetry.space_group_name_H-M   'P 1'
#
loop_
_entity.id
_entity.type
_entity.pdbx_description
1 polymer ?
#
loop_
_entity_poly.entity_id
_entity_poly.type
_entity_poly.pdbx_seq_one_letter_code
_entity_poly.pdbx_strand_id
1 'polypeptide(L)'
;MLYHLDATLRTAQQTGKGASRRLRRDNQTPAIIYGGGAEPSSVALLHKQMVRGLMDAEFYEHVITLKFEGSEEKVVLQDLQRHPYKPTILHADFKRATAEQIAATEAVMAEKAAAAEADT
;
A
#
# COMPACT_ATOMS: atom_id res chain seq x y z
N MET A 1 -4.40 11.46 -5.65
CA MET A 1 -4.37 9.99 -5.86
C MET A 1 -5.50 9.37 -5.04
N LEU A 2 -6.08 8.25 -5.48
CA LEU A 2 -7.29 7.69 -4.88
C LEU A 2 -7.03 6.94 -3.56
N TYR A 3 -5.85 6.30 -3.43
CA TYR A 3 -5.54 5.43 -2.28
C TYR A 3 -4.36 5.94 -1.47
N HIS A 4 -4.62 6.24 -0.19
CA HIS A 4 -3.62 6.63 0.79
C HIS A 4 -3.60 5.64 1.94
N LEU A 5 -2.39 5.18 2.29
CA LEU A 5 -2.16 4.29 3.43
C LEU A 5 -1.12 4.93 4.36
N ASP A 6 -1.42 4.94 5.65
CA ASP A 6 -0.47 5.38 6.66
C ASP A 6 0.53 4.24 6.92
N ALA A 7 1.81 4.61 6.89
CA ALA A 7 2.92 3.71 6.95
C ALA A 7 3.95 4.17 7.99
N THR A 8 4.52 3.21 8.71
CA THR A 8 5.65 3.45 9.63
C THR A 8 6.84 2.60 9.20
N LEU A 9 8.02 3.24 9.13
CA LEU A 9 9.27 2.54 8.86
C LEU A 9 9.63 1.65 10.05
N ARG A 10 10.11 0.44 9.77
CA ARG A 10 10.52 -0.54 10.78
C ARG A 10 12.03 -0.67 10.77
N THR A 11 12.63 -0.62 11.96
CA THR A 11 14.06 -0.89 12.12
C THR A 11 14.35 -2.39 12.00
N ALA A 12 15.62 -2.75 11.78
CA ALA A 12 16.04 -4.16 11.71
C ALA A 12 15.60 -5.00 12.93
N GLN A 13 15.59 -4.40 14.13
CA GLN A 13 15.15 -5.06 15.37
C GLN A 13 13.64 -5.31 15.41
N GLN A 14 12.86 -4.57 14.62
CA GLN A 14 11.41 -4.72 14.47
C GLN A 14 11.04 -5.62 13.27
N THR A 15 12.02 -6.33 12.69
CA THR A 15 11.78 -7.32 11.62
C THR A 15 11.74 -8.76 12.16
N GLY A 16 11.37 -9.71 11.31
CA GLY A 16 11.32 -11.13 11.64
C GLY A 16 9.98 -11.66 12.15
N LYS A 17 9.93 -12.97 12.36
CA LYS A 17 8.70 -13.75 12.61
C LYS A 17 7.93 -13.29 13.85
N GLY A 18 8.63 -13.00 14.94
CA GLY A 18 8.02 -12.57 16.21
C GLY A 18 7.43 -11.16 16.12
N ALA A 19 8.18 -10.22 15.54
CA ALA A 19 7.73 -8.84 15.35
C ALA A 19 6.52 -8.76 14.41
N SER A 20 6.55 -9.45 13.26
CA SER A 20 5.43 -9.49 12.33
C SER A 20 4.18 -10.17 12.89
N ARG A 21 4.32 -11.06 13.89
CA ARG A 21 3.16 -11.60 14.63
C ARG A 21 2.57 -10.60 15.61
N ARG A 22 3.40 -9.80 16.28
CA ARG A 22 2.95 -8.73 17.18
C ARG A 22 2.20 -7.65 16.41
N LEU A 23 2.76 -7.16 15.30
CA LEU A 23 2.10 -6.17 14.43
C LEU A 23 0.67 -6.58 14.03
N ARG A 24 0.48 -7.85 13.63
CA ARG A 24 -0.85 -8.36 13.28
C ARG A 24 -1.82 -8.44 14.45
N ARG A 25 -1.33 -8.62 15.68
CA ARG A 25 -2.17 -8.53 16.89
C ARG A 25 -2.55 -7.08 17.18
N ASP A 26 -1.68 -6.14 16.82
CA ASP A 26 -1.87 -4.70 17.00
C ASP A 26 -2.62 -4.05 15.81
N ASN A 27 -3.34 -4.85 15.01
CA ASN A 27 -4.08 -4.40 13.82
C ASN A 27 -3.23 -3.67 12.78
N GLN A 28 -1.97 -4.08 12.64
CA GLN A 28 -1.07 -3.61 11.61
C GLN A 28 -0.66 -4.74 10.67
N THR A 29 -0.50 -4.40 9.39
CA THR A 29 -0.06 -5.32 8.35
C THR A 29 1.43 -5.09 8.10
N PRO A 30 2.30 -6.10 8.26
CA PRO A 30 3.69 -5.98 7.86
C PRO A 30 3.79 -5.96 6.33
N ALA A 31 4.65 -5.10 5.80
CA ALA A 31 4.88 -5.00 4.37
C ALA A 31 6.34 -4.67 4.04
N ILE A 32 6.70 -4.87 2.78
CA ILE A 32 8.03 -4.54 2.24
C ILE A 32 7.84 -3.66 1.00
N ILE A 33 8.66 -2.62 0.87
CA ILE A 33 8.76 -1.79 -0.33
C ILE A 33 10.11 -2.06 -0.98
N TYR A 34 10.13 -2.31 -2.29
CA TYR A 34 11.36 -2.52 -3.04
C TYR A 34 11.27 -1.98 -4.47
N GLY A 35 12.38 -2.03 -5.21
CA GLY A 35 12.46 -1.58 -6.59
C GLY A 35 12.92 -0.13 -6.73
N GLY A 36 12.96 0.38 -7.97
CA GLY A 36 13.42 1.75 -8.25
C GLY A 36 14.90 2.02 -7.94
N GLY A 37 15.73 0.96 -7.85
CA GLY A 37 17.17 1.08 -7.58
C GLY A 37 17.56 1.40 -6.13
N ALA A 38 16.58 1.66 -5.26
CA ALA A 38 16.81 1.93 -3.84
C ALA A 38 16.68 0.64 -2.99
N GLU A 39 17.31 0.66 -1.81
CA GLU A 39 17.26 -0.48 -0.89
C GLU A 39 15.83 -0.82 -0.45
N PRO A 40 15.52 -2.12 -0.22
CA PRO A 40 14.23 -2.52 0.30
C PRO A 40 13.98 -1.96 1.72
N SER A 41 12.79 -1.45 1.97
CA SER A 41 12.38 -0.95 3.29
C SER A 41 11.26 -1.81 3.87
N SER A 42 11.38 -2.13 5.15
CA SER A 42 10.32 -2.81 5.90
C SER A 42 9.39 -1.79 6.52
N VAL A 43 8.09 -1.94 6.31
CA VAL A 43 7.07 -1.01 6.81
C VAL A 43 5.95 -1.74 7.54
N ALA A 44 5.22 -1.01 8.37
CA ALA A 44 3.96 -1.44 8.96
C ALA A 44 2.85 -0.50 8.47
N LEU A 45 1.72 -1.09 8.08
CA LEU A 45 0.57 -0.37 7.55
C LEU A 45 -0.64 -0.58 8.46
N LEU A 46 -1.55 0.39 8.54
CA LEU A 46 -2.81 0.19 9.24
C LEU A 46 -3.67 -0.84 8.51
N HIS A 47 -4.03 -1.93 9.22
CA HIS A 47 -4.76 -3.05 8.62
C HIS A 47 -6.12 -2.61 8.06
N LYS A 48 -6.81 -1.70 8.76
CA LYS A 48 -8.12 -1.18 8.33
C LYS A 48 -8.08 -0.48 6.97
N GLN A 49 -7.03 0.32 6.72
CA GLN A 49 -6.88 1.03 5.44
C GLN A 49 -6.57 0.06 4.31
N MET A 50 -5.71 -0.94 4.57
CA MET A 50 -5.45 -2.02 3.62
C MET A 50 -6.73 -2.77 3.24
N VAL A 51 -7.52 -3.20 4.24
CA VAL A 51 -8.78 -3.91 3.97
C VAL A 51 -9.73 -3.06 3.14
N ARG A 52 -9.88 -1.77 3.46
CA ARG A 52 -10.73 -0.86 2.70
C ARG A 52 -10.27 -0.74 1.24
N GLY A 53 -8.98 -0.53 0.99
CA GLY A 53 -8.46 -0.45 -0.37
C GLY A 53 -8.67 -1.76 -1.14
N LEU A 54 -8.44 -2.91 -0.50
CA LEU A 54 -8.60 -4.22 -1.12
C LEU A 54 -10.05 -4.63 -1.43
N MET A 55 -11.06 -3.84 -1.01
CA MET A 55 -12.45 -4.02 -1.44
C MET A 55 -12.66 -3.52 -2.87
N ASP A 56 -11.84 -2.57 -3.33
CA ASP A 56 -11.90 -2.02 -4.67
C ASP A 56 -10.97 -2.82 -5.59
N ALA A 57 -11.51 -3.37 -6.67
CA ALA A 57 -10.72 -4.18 -7.62
C ALA A 57 -9.59 -3.36 -8.28
N GLU A 58 -9.81 -2.05 -8.43
CA GLU A 58 -8.84 -1.13 -9.02
C GLU A 58 -7.58 -0.93 -8.14
N PHE A 59 -7.64 -1.30 -6.85
CA PHE A 59 -6.52 -1.15 -5.92
C PHE A 59 -5.27 -1.95 -6.30
N TYR A 60 -5.44 -3.07 -7.00
CA TYR A 60 -4.31 -3.90 -7.44
C TYR A 60 -3.54 -3.30 -8.62
N GLU A 61 -4.20 -2.45 -9.41
CA GLU A 61 -3.64 -1.91 -10.66
C GLU A 61 -3.18 -0.45 -10.51
N HIS A 62 -3.66 0.24 -9.48
CA HIS A 62 -3.35 1.64 -9.26
C HIS A 62 -2.12 1.91 -8.40
N VAL A 63 -1.54 3.09 -8.61
CA VAL A 63 -0.52 3.63 -7.74
C VAL A 63 -1.14 4.05 -6.41
N ILE A 64 -0.59 3.51 -5.33
CA ILE A 64 -0.94 3.76 -3.94
C ILE A 64 0.10 4.73 -3.36
N THR A 65 -0.35 5.69 -2.57
CA THR A 65 0.54 6.57 -1.82
C THR A 65 0.68 6.07 -0.39
N LEU A 66 1.91 5.69 0.00
CA LEU A 66 2.27 5.39 1.38
C LEU A 66 2.72 6.68 2.06
N LYS A 67 2.06 7.05 3.16
CA LYS A 67 2.37 8.24 3.95
C LYS A 67 3.20 7.86 5.16
N PHE A 68 4.37 8.47 5.28
CA PHE A 68 5.24 8.38 6.44
C PHE A 68 5.23 9.72 7.19
N GLU A 69 5.86 9.75 8.37
CA GLU A 69 6.06 10.99 9.12
C GLU A 69 7.04 11.92 8.37
N GLY A 70 6.50 12.75 7.47
CA GLY A 70 7.23 13.77 6.72
C GLY A 70 7.64 13.40 5.30
N SER A 71 7.32 12.19 4.82
CA SER A 71 7.56 11.78 3.43
C SER A 71 6.42 10.93 2.88
N GLU A 72 6.34 10.84 1.55
CA GLU A 72 5.39 9.97 0.86
C GLU A 72 6.13 9.15 -0.19
N GLU A 73 5.77 7.88 -0.34
CA GLU A 73 6.26 7.03 -1.42
C GLU A 73 5.10 6.53 -2.29
N LYS A 74 5.28 6.60 -3.61
CA LYS A 74 4.35 6.08 -4.61
C LYS A 74 4.72 4.62 -4.94
N VAL A 75 3.80 3.71 -4.69
CA VAL A 75 4.04 2.25 -4.85
C VAL A 75 2.87 1.56 -5.55
N VAL A 76 3.10 0.37 -6.05
CA VAL A 76 2.08 -0.54 -6.59
C VAL A 76 2.11 -1.84 -5.81
N LEU A 77 0.94 -2.41 -5.51
CA LEU A 77 0.84 -3.71 -4.85
C LEU A 77 1.30 -4.81 -5.80
N GLN A 78 2.31 -5.57 -5.40
CA GLN A 78 2.89 -6.65 -6.23
C GLN A 78 2.46 -8.03 -5.76
N ASP A 79 2.45 -8.27 -4.45
CA ASP A 79 1.98 -9.52 -3.86
C ASP A 79 1.23 -9.25 -2.55
N LEU A 80 0.25 -10.10 -2.26
CA LEU A 80 -0.59 -10.00 -1.08
C LEU A 80 -0.85 -11.38 -0.49
N GLN A 81 -0.27 -11.60 0.68
CA GLN A 81 -0.46 -12.84 1.42
C GLN A 81 -1.62 -12.69 2.40
N ARG A 82 -2.63 -13.55 2.26
CA ARG A 82 -3.82 -13.57 3.11
C ARG A 82 -3.86 -14.84 3.95
N HIS A 83 -4.44 -14.73 5.14
CA HIS A 83 -4.73 -15.91 5.92
C HIS A 83 -5.83 -16.72 5.21
N PRO A 84 -5.71 -18.05 5.04
CA PRO A 84 -6.66 -18.83 4.25
C PRO A 84 -8.08 -18.83 4.84
N TYR A 85 -8.19 -18.77 6.17
CA TYR A 85 -9.48 -18.75 6.88
C TYR A 85 -9.87 -17.41 7.53
N LYS A 86 -8.91 -16.65 8.09
CA LYS A 86 -9.21 -15.42 8.83
C LYS A 86 -9.18 -14.22 7.88
N PRO A 87 -10.01 -13.19 8.10
CA PRO A 87 -9.94 -11.94 7.35
C PRO A 87 -8.74 -11.09 7.81
N THR A 88 -7.53 -11.64 7.68
CA THR A 88 -6.29 -11.02 8.15
C THR A 88 -5.25 -11.10 7.03
N ILE A 89 -4.60 -9.98 6.77
CA ILE A 89 -3.51 -9.89 5.81
C ILE A 89 -2.23 -10.29 6.54
N LEU A 90 -1.52 -11.26 5.99
CA LEU A 90 -0.29 -11.80 6.57
C LEU A 90 0.91 -10.93 6.20
N HIS A 91 0.98 -10.50 4.95
CA HIS A 91 2.06 -9.70 4.39
C HIS A 91 1.60 -9.00 3.10
N ALA A 92 2.20 -7.86 2.78
CA ALA A 92 2.04 -7.20 1.50
C ALA A 92 3.41 -6.79 0.93
N ASP A 93 3.58 -6.98 -0.37
CA ASP A 93 4.78 -6.62 -1.10
C ASP A 93 4.44 -5.48 -2.04
N PHE A 94 5.17 -4.39 -1.91
CA PHE A 94 5.01 -3.20 -2.72
C PHE A 94 6.25 -2.99 -3.58
N LYS A 95 6.00 -2.62 -4.84
CA LYS A 95 7.04 -2.18 -5.75
C LYS A 95 6.93 -0.67 -5.93
N ARG A 96 8.06 0.04 -5.89
CA ARG A 96 8.09 1.48 -6.18
C ARG A 96 7.58 1.73 -7.60
N ALA A 97 6.62 2.66 -7.73
CA ALA A 97 5.94 2.92 -8.98
C ALA A 97 6.88 3.55 -10.02
N THR A 98 6.73 3.16 -11.28
CA THR A 98 7.44 3.81 -12.40
C THR A 98 6.73 5.10 -12.80
N ALA A 99 7.45 5.99 -13.50
CA ALA A 99 6.87 7.22 -14.04
C ALA A 99 5.64 6.93 -14.93
N GLU A 100 5.67 5.84 -15.71
CA GLU A 100 4.56 5.41 -16.55
C GLU A 100 3.31 5.04 -15.74
N GLN A 101 3.48 4.27 -14.66
CA GLN A 101 2.37 3.88 -13.79
C GLN A 101 1.75 5.09 -13.07
N ILE A 102 2.59 6.04 -12.67
CA ILE A 102 2.15 7.29 -12.06
C ILE A 102 1.32 8.11 -13.05
N ALA A 103 1.83 8.30 -14.27
CA ALA A 103 1.14 9.03 -15.32
C ALA A 103 -0.19 8.36 -15.71
N ALA A 104 -0.21 7.04 -15.84
CA ALA A 104 -1.44 6.29 -16.13
C ALA A 104 -2.50 6.47 -15.04
N THR A 105 -2.10 6.43 -13.77
CA THR A 105 -3.03 6.65 -12.65
C THR A 105 -3.53 8.09 -12.64
N GLU A 106 -2.68 9.07 -12.91
CA GLU A 106 -3.06 10.49 -12.97
C GLU A 106 -4.05 10.77 -14.11
N ALA A 107 -3.88 10.12 -15.27
CA ALA A 107 -4.83 10.21 -16.38
C ALA A 107 -6.21 9.64 -16.04
N VAL A 108 -6.28 8.47 -15.41
CA VAL A 108 -7.55 7.86 -14.96
C VAL A 108 -8.25 8.77 -13.94
N MET A 109 -7.50 9.41 -13.04
CA MET A 109 -8.06 10.34 -12.07
C MET A 109 -8.62 11.61 -12.73
N ALA A 110 -7.97 12.12 -13.77
CA ALA A 110 -8.48 13.27 -14.53
C ALA A 110 -9.79 12.94 -15.24
N GLU A 111 -9.91 11.75 -15.82
CA GLU A 111 -11.14 11.29 -16.46
C GLU A 111 -12.29 11.12 -15.45
N LYS A 112 -12.03 10.51 -14.28
CA LYS A 112 -13.02 10.38 -13.21
C LYS A 112 -13.45 11.73 -12.62
N ALA A 113 -12.55 12.70 -12.51
CA ALA A 113 -12.87 14.05 -12.06
C ALA A 113 -13.80 14.77 -13.06
N ALA A 114 -13.52 14.67 -14.36
CA ALA A 114 -14.36 15.24 -15.41
C ALA A 114 -15.76 14.61 -15.46
N ALA A 115 -15.88 13.30 -15.20
CA ALA A 115 -17.16 12.61 -15.15
C ALA A 115 -18.01 13.00 -13.92
N ALA A 116 -17.38 13.33 -12.79
CA ALA A 116 -18.08 13.77 -11.58
C ALA A 116 -18.69 15.17 -11.70
N GLU A 117 -18.12 16.03 -12.55
CA GLU A 117 -18.65 17.38 -12.82
C GLU A 117 -19.82 17.37 -13.83
N ALA A 118 -20.03 16.29 -14.57
CA ALA A 118 -21.12 16.15 -15.54
C ALA A 118 -22.44 15.61 -14.95
N ASP A 119 -22.43 15.18 -13.68
CA ASP A 119 -23.59 14.61 -12.95
C ASP A 119 -24.13 15.56 -11.86
N THR A 120 -23.82 16.86 -11.96
CA THR A 120 -24.40 17.95 -11.14
C THR A 120 -25.18 18.93 -12.02
#